data_AF-A0A4V1SRY9-F1
#
_entry.id   AF-A0A4V1SRY9-F1
#
_cell.length_a   1.000
_cell.length_b   1.000
_cell.length_c   1.000
_cell.angle_alpha   90.00
_cell.angle_beta   90.00
_cell.angle_gamma   90.00
#
_symmetry.space_group_name_H-M   'P 1'
#
loop_
_entity.id
_entity.type
_entity.pdbx_description
1 polymer ?
#
loop_
_entity_poly.entity_id
_entity_poly.type
_entity_poly.pdbx_seq_one_letter_code
_entity_poly.pdbx_strand_id
1 'polypeptide(L)' 'MANSIYQINKGINQSIEFRGLKAQYIWYLGGGIVALLIVFSAMYIIGLPSLVCVGVIGVAGTVLVVKIYKMS' A
#
# COMPACT_ATOMS: atom_id res chain seq x y z
N MET A 1 -14.32 9.32 27.00
CA MET A 1 -13.69 8.94 25.72
C MET A 1 -12.21 8.74 25.99
N ALA A 2 -11.74 7.48 26.07
CA ALA A 2 -10.35 7.18 26.39
C ALA A 2 -9.46 7.58 25.20
N ASN A 3 -8.69 8.65 25.38
CA ASN A 3 -7.73 9.11 24.39
C ASN A 3 -6.42 8.32 24.63
N SER A 4 -6.11 7.37 23.75
CA SER A 4 -4.85 6.63 23.79
C SER A 4 -3.74 7.55 23.28
N ILE A 5 -3.20 8.37 24.19
CA ILE A 5 -2.02 9.19 23.94
C ILE A 5 -0.82 8.24 23.83
N TYR A 6 -0.42 7.94 22.59
CA TYR A 6 0.80 7.19 22.34
C TYR A 6 2.02 8.11 22.56
N GLN A 7 2.95 7.66 23.40
CA GLN A 7 4.25 8.31 23.57
C GLN A 7 5.06 8.17 22.27
N ILE A 8 5.22 9.27 21.53
CA ILE A 8 6.10 9.33 20.36
C ILE A 8 7.52 9.62 20.87
N ASN A 9 8.32 8.58 21.09
CA ASN A 9 9.76 8.71 21.31
C ASN A 9 10.44 9.06 19.98
N LYS A 10 10.52 10.36 19.67
CA LYS A 10 11.13 10.88 18.44
C LYS A 10 12.59 11.21 18.69
N GLY A 11 13.51 10.44 18.09
CA GLY A 11 14.89 10.92 17.93
C GLY A 11 14.89 12.21 17.10
N ILE A 12 15.69 13.20 17.47
CA ILE A 12 15.79 14.47 16.74
C ILE A 12 16.10 14.15 15.26
N ASN A 13 15.23 14.63 14.35
CA ASN A 13 15.35 14.46 12.89
C ASN A 13 15.09 13.05 12.30
N GLN A 14 14.49 12.12 13.04
CA GLN A 14 14.06 10.82 12.50
C GLN A 14 12.71 10.91 11.76
N SER A 15 12.62 10.24 10.61
CA SER A 15 11.37 10.07 9.86
C SER A 15 10.36 9.30 10.69
N ILE A 16 9.08 9.73 10.66
CA ILE A 16 8.01 9.04 11.38
C ILE A 16 7.82 7.67 10.73
N GLU A 17 8.02 6.60 11.50
CA GLU A 17 7.80 5.22 11.06
C GLU A 17 6.64 4.60 11.84
N PHE A 18 5.78 3.90 11.11
CA PHE A 18 4.67 3.13 11.64
C PHE A 18 4.97 1.65 11.39
N ARG A 19 5.37 0.92 12.44
CA ARG A 19 5.72 -0.52 12.35
C ARG A 19 6.75 -0.83 11.25
N GLY A 20 7.80 -0.01 11.13
CA GLY A 20 8.87 -0.17 10.12
C GLY A 20 8.55 0.42 8.74
N LEU A 21 7.38 1.03 8.57
CA LEU A 21 6.97 1.72 7.33
C LEU A 21 7.07 3.22 7.54
N LYS A 22 7.92 3.92 6.78
CA LYS A 22 7.99 5.39 6.88
C LYS A 22 6.67 6.00 6.43
N ALA A 23 6.22 7.03 7.13
CA ALA A 23 4.96 7.74 6.88
C ALA A 23 4.82 8.20 5.42
N GLN A 24 5.93 8.61 4.80
CA GLN A 24 5.97 8.98 3.37
C GLN A 24 5.49 7.83 2.46
N TYR A 25 5.89 6.59 2.73
CA TYR A 25 5.59 5.42 1.90
C TYR A 25 4.18 4.87 2.07
N ILE A 26 3.50 5.19 3.16
CA ILE A 26 2.08 4.85 3.36
C ILE A 26 1.23 5.48 2.27
N TRP A 27 1.54 6.71 1.85
CA TRP A 27 0.81 7.38 0.78
C TRP A 27 0.95 6.67 -0.58
N TYR A 28 2.15 6.19 -0.89
CA TYR A 28 2.40 5.40 -2.10
C TYR A 28 1.66 4.06 -2.06
N LEU A 29 1.55 3.45 -0.88
CA LEU A 29 0.84 2.18 -0.71
C LEU A 29 -0.67 2.38 -0.92
N GLY A 30 -1.25 3.42 -0.33
CA GLY A 30 -2.64 3.79 -0.56
C GLY A 30 -2.94 4.11 -2.03
N GLY A 31 -2.14 4.98 -2.64
CA GLY A 31 -2.30 5.33 -4.06
C GLY A 31 -2.12 4.13 -4.99
N GLY A 32 -1.15 3.25 -4.69
CA GLY A 32 -0.92 2.01 -5.42
C GLY A 32 -2.11 1.06 -5.39
N ILE A 33 -2.76 0.90 -4.24
CA ILE A 33 -3.97 0.07 -4.11
C ILE A 33 -5.12 0.64 -4.93
N VAL A 34 -5.32 1.97 -4.91
CA VAL A 34 -6.36 2.63 -5.73
C VAL A 34 -6.08 2.44 -7.22
N ALA A 35 -4.83 2.58 -7.66
CA ALA A 35 -4.45 2.33 -9.04
C ALA A 35 -4.70 0.87 -9.47
N LEU A 36 -4.38 -0.11 -8.61
CA LEU A 36 -4.66 -1.52 -8.87
C LEU A 36 -6.17 -1.79 -9.00
N LEU A 37 -7.01 -1.11 -8.22
CA LEU A 37 -8.47 -1.21 -8.34
C LEU A 37 -8.96 -0.69 -9.69
N ILE A 38 -8.41 0.43 -10.17
CA ILE A 38 -8.74 0.97 -11.50
C ILE A 38 -8.32 -0.02 -12.59
N VAL A 39 -7.10 -0.57 -12.52
CA VAL A 39 -6.61 -1.57 -13.47
C VAL A 39 -7.49 -2.82 -13.47
N PHE A 40 -7.86 -3.33 -12.29
CA PHE A 40 -8.77 -4.47 -12.17
C PHE A 40 -10.11 -4.18 -12.86
N SER A 41 -10.69 -3.01 -12.58
CA SER A 41 -11.98 -2.59 -13.12
C SER A 41 -11.92 -2.49 -14.65
N ALA A 42 -10.85 -1.90 -15.19
CA ALA A 42 -10.64 -1.82 -16.63
C ALA A 42 -10.52 -3.21 -17.28
N MET A 43 -9.70 -4.10 -16.72
CA MET A 43 -9.55 -5.48 -17.23
C MET A 43 -10.87 -6.25 -17.19
N TYR A 44 -11.64 -6.10 -16.11
CA TYR A 44 -12.93 -6.76 -15.95
C TYR A 44 -13.96 -6.24 -16.97
N ILE A 45 -14.03 -4.93 -17.21
CA ILE A 45 -14.94 -4.32 -18.18
C ILE A 45 -14.63 -4.76 -19.62
N ILE A 46 -13.35 -4.98 -19.96
CA ILE A 46 -12.93 -5.48 -21.28
C ILE A 46 -13.35 -6.96 -21.48
N GLY A 47 -13.84 -7.63 -20.44
CA GLY A 47 -14.33 -9.01 -20.51
C GLY A 47 -13.25 -10.06 -20.28
N LEU A 48 -12.12 -9.69 -19.66
CA LEU A 48 -11.12 -10.70 -19.27
C LEU A 48 -11.70 -11.65 -18.21
N PRO A 49 -11.32 -12.94 -18.24
CA PRO A 49 -11.73 -13.89 -17.21
C PRO A 49 -11.31 -13.41 -15.82
N SER A 50 -12.24 -13.45 -14.86
CA SER A 50 -11.99 -12.97 -13.49
C SER A 50 -10.75 -13.58 -12.84
N LEU A 51 -10.45 -14.85 -13.15
CA LEU A 51 -9.27 -15.54 -12.64
C LEU A 51 -7.95 -14.90 -13.14
N VAL A 52 -7.91 -14.45 -14.40
CA VAL A 52 -6.75 -13.75 -14.97
C VAL A 52 -6.58 -12.39 -14.31
N CYS A 53 -7.67 -11.64 -14.13
CA CYS A 53 -7.64 -10.35 -13.43
C CYS A 53 -7.10 -10.50 -12.00
N VAL A 54 -7.58 -11.49 -11.25
CA VAL A 54 -7.10 -11.77 -9.88
C VAL A 54 -5.63 -12.18 -9.88
N GLY A 55 -5.19 -13.02 -10.81
CA GLY A 55 -3.78 -13.40 -10.92
C GLY A 55 -2.86 -12.20 -11.17
N VAL A 56 -3.22 -11.34 -12.12
CA VAL A 56 -2.44 -10.13 -12.46
C VAL A 56 -2.39 -9.15 -11.29
N ILE A 57 -3.53 -8.84 -10.68
CA ILE A 57 -3.60 -7.90 -9.57
C ILE A 57 -2.94 -8.47 -8.31
N GLY A 58 -3.04 -9.77 -8.08
CA GLY A 58 -2.34 -10.45 -6.98
C GLY A 58 -0.83 -10.31 -7.10
N VAL A 59 -0.26 -10.61 -8.28
CA VAL A 59 1.18 -10.45 -8.53
C VAL A 59 1.59 -8.98 -8.42
N ALA A 60 0.87 -8.07 -9.07
CA ALA A 60 1.18 -6.64 -9.05
C ALA A 60 1.09 -6.04 -7.64
N GLY A 61 0.07 -6.41 -6.87
CA GLY A 61 -0.08 -6.01 -5.46
C GLY A 61 1.04 -6.53 -4.57
N THR A 62 1.46 -7.78 -4.76
CA THR A 62 2.59 -8.35 -4.01
C THR A 62 3.89 -7.59 -4.31
N VAL A 63 4.15 -7.30 -5.59
CA VAL A 63 5.31 -6.51 -6.02
C VAL A 63 5.27 -5.11 -5.43
N LEU A 64 4.10 -4.46 -5.46
CA LEU A 64 3.90 -3.12 -4.90
C LEU A 64 4.26 -3.09 -3.40
N VAL A 65 3.69 -4.00 -2.61
CA VAL A 65 3.95 -4.07 -1.16
C VAL A 65 5.42 -4.34 -0.90
N VAL A 66 6.02 -5.36 -1.52
CA VAL A 66 7.44 -5.70 -1.32
C VAL A 66 8.36 -4.53 -1.69
N LYS A 67 8.09 -3.84 -2.80
CA LYS A 67 8.88 -2.66 -3.20
C LYS A 67 8.77 -1.54 -2.18
N ILE A 68 7.58 -1.23 -1.69
CA ILE A 68 7.36 -0.13 -0.75
C ILE A 68 8.04 -0.41 0.60
N TYR A 69 7.93 -1.64 1.09
CA TYR A 69 8.63 -2.05 2.32
C TYR A 69 10.16 -2.04 2.15
N LYS A 70 10.69 -2.35 0.96
CA LYS A 70 12.14 -2.22 0.69
C LYS A 70 12.63 -0.77 0.59
N MET A 71 11.74 0.17 0.28
CA MET A 71 12.08 1.60 0.18
C MET A 71 11.93 2.33 1.51
N SER A 72 11.07 1.82 2.39
CA SER A 72 10.85 2.29 3.77
C SER A 72 12.07 2.00 4.62
#